data_AF-A0A5C3KJX6-F1
#
_entry.id   AF-A0A5C3KJX6-F1
#
_cell.length_a   1.000
_cell.length_b   1.000
_cell.length_c   1.000
_cell.angle_alpha   90.00
_cell.angle_beta   90.00
_cell.angle_gamma   90.00
#
_symmetry.space_group_name_H-M   'P 1'
#
loop_
_entity.id
_entity.type
_entity.pdbx_description
1 polymer ?
#
loop_
_entity_poly.entity_id
_entity_poly.type
_entity_poly.pdbx_seq_one_letter_code
_entity_poly.pdbx_strand_id
1 'polypeptide(L)'
;MSPNDNSEIIDSLPYYDDDLQKFSNLKAKVDQELARELKALNPNNELHPKVPPPVELFSDSPLLKAELERARESQPMPSLDTLRYQLPAPTSVPTTADDWKAALDNARAQLQHQRIRQTNIALLQTYGSNAWRVQNYLLETSAKQVEQASEQLQQLTVDVNRERKNEQELLGRQLTLLETKWTELISNIIQIEMANIALDTEIDRLNQREAEIAQQI
;
A
#
# COMPACT_ATOMS: atom_id res chain seq x y z
N MET A 1 32.11 5.29 7.11
CA MET A 1 31.88 3.90 7.52
C MET A 1 31.16 3.94 8.85
N SER A 2 29.84 3.88 8.81
CA SER A 2 29.01 3.80 10.02
C SER A 2 29.04 2.37 10.54
N PRO A 3 29.38 2.14 11.82
CA PRO A 3 29.37 0.82 12.43
C PRO A 3 27.96 0.50 12.98
N ASN A 4 27.59 -0.78 12.95
CA ASN A 4 26.27 -1.35 13.29
C ASN A 4 25.19 -1.22 12.22
N ASP A 5 25.45 -1.83 11.07
CA ASP A 5 24.39 -2.51 10.32
C ASP A 5 24.36 -3.97 10.84
N ASN A 6 23.92 -4.16 12.09
CA ASN A 6 23.28 -5.43 12.43
C ASN A 6 21.95 -5.39 11.69
N SER A 7 21.98 -5.71 10.41
CA SER A 7 20.76 -6.01 9.67
C SER A 7 20.16 -7.19 10.42
N GLU A 8 19.21 -6.92 11.32
CA GLU A 8 18.39 -7.95 11.93
C GLU A 8 17.87 -8.79 10.77
N ILE A 9 18.33 -10.04 10.69
CA ILE A 9 17.92 -10.97 9.65
C ILE A 9 16.50 -11.36 10.04
N ILE A 10 15.55 -10.53 9.62
CA ILE A 10 14.13 -10.80 9.75
C ILE A 10 13.81 -11.74 8.59
N ASP A 11 13.93 -13.05 8.86
CA ASP A 11 13.60 -14.09 7.91
C ASP A 11 12.19 -14.61 8.18
N SER A 12 11.41 -14.73 7.11
CA SER A 12 10.11 -15.38 7.10
C SER A 12 9.92 -15.95 5.70
N LEU A 13 9.38 -17.17 5.59
CA LEU A 13 9.26 -17.88 4.31
C LEU A 13 7.79 -18.02 3.87
N PRO A 14 7.10 -16.95 3.41
CA PRO A 14 5.69 -16.98 3.06
C PRO A 14 5.24 -18.09 2.09
N TYR A 15 6.11 -18.53 1.17
CA TYR A 15 5.78 -19.59 0.22
C TYR A 15 5.97 -21.01 0.78
N TYR A 16 6.60 -21.16 1.95
CA TYR A 16 6.84 -22.43 2.63
C TYR A 16 6.02 -22.57 3.92
N ASP A 17 5.91 -21.47 4.68
CA ASP A 17 5.23 -21.40 5.97
C ASP A 17 3.69 -21.33 5.79
N ASP A 18 3.04 -22.49 5.68
CA ASP A 18 1.58 -22.59 5.54
C ASP A 18 0.81 -22.48 6.87
N ASP A 19 1.47 -22.16 7.97
CA ASP A 19 0.89 -22.23 9.33
C ASP A 19 -0.31 -21.30 9.52
N LEU A 20 -0.27 -20.10 8.95
CA LEU A 20 -1.40 -19.17 8.98
C LEU A 20 -2.61 -19.69 8.18
N GLN A 21 -2.38 -20.51 7.15
CA GLN A 21 -3.46 -21.12 6.36
C GLN A 21 -4.04 -22.34 7.09
N LYS A 22 -3.17 -23.15 7.72
CA LYS A 22 -3.56 -24.34 8.49
C LYS A 22 -4.28 -24.00 9.79
N PHE A 23 -3.86 -22.92 10.46
CA PHE A 23 -4.37 -22.52 11.76
C PHE A 23 -4.90 -21.08 11.73
N SER A 24 -6.18 -20.92 11.38
CA SER A 24 -6.83 -19.61 11.32
C SER A 24 -6.81 -18.83 12.65
N ASN A 25 -6.65 -19.52 13.78
CA ASN A 25 -6.55 -18.91 15.11
C ASN A 25 -5.18 -18.26 15.39
N LEU A 26 -4.12 -18.61 14.64
CA LEU A 26 -2.79 -18.01 14.83
C LEU A 26 -2.79 -16.52 14.50
N LYS A 27 -3.47 -16.12 13.41
CA LYS A 27 -3.57 -14.71 13.04
C LYS A 27 -4.16 -13.84 14.16
N ALA A 28 -5.26 -14.30 14.75
CA ALA A 28 -5.91 -13.58 15.85
C ALA A 28 -5.01 -13.46 17.10
N LYS A 29 -4.21 -14.50 17.39
CA LYS A 29 -3.23 -14.47 18.49
C LYS A 29 -2.09 -13.49 18.21
N VAL A 30 -1.55 -13.49 16.99
CA VAL A 30 -0.50 -12.55 16.58
C VAL A 30 -1.01 -11.11 16.66
N ASP A 31 -2.22 -10.84 16.15
CA ASP A 31 -2.85 -9.52 16.22
C ASP A 31 -3.06 -9.06 17.68
N GLN A 32 -3.41 -9.99 18.59
CA GLN A 32 -3.56 -9.71 20.02
C GLN A 32 -2.22 -9.35 20.69
N GLU A 33 -1.15 -10.08 20.42
CA GLU A 33 0.17 -9.78 20.97
C GLU A 33 0.74 -8.47 20.38
N LEU A 34 0.54 -8.22 19.08
CA LEU A 34 0.89 -6.94 18.47
C LEU A 34 0.15 -5.77 19.13
N ALA A 35 -1.15 -5.91 19.40
CA ALA A 35 -1.92 -4.89 20.10
C ALA A 35 -1.43 -4.65 21.53
N ARG A 36 -0.98 -5.71 22.23
CA ARG A 36 -0.41 -5.61 23.57
C ARG A 36 0.92 -4.86 23.56
N GLU A 37 1.83 -5.20 22.64
CA GLU A 37 3.12 -4.52 22.49
C GLU A 37 2.94 -3.06 22.05
N LEU A 38 2.04 -2.79 21.10
CA LEU A 38 1.73 -1.42 20.67
C LEU A 38 1.19 -0.57 21.82
N LYS A 39 0.35 -1.14 22.69
CA LYS A 39 -0.17 -0.44 23.88
C LYS A 39 0.93 -0.16 24.90
N ALA A 40 1.92 -1.05 25.04
CA ALA A 40 3.06 -0.85 25.92
C ALA A 40 4.02 0.22 25.37
N LEU A 41 4.26 0.21 24.06
CA LEU A 41 5.21 1.09 23.39
C LEU A 41 4.69 2.52 23.23
N ASN A 42 3.41 2.68 22.87
CA ASN A 42 2.79 3.96 22.55
C ASN A 42 1.55 4.22 23.43
N PRO A 43 1.69 4.40 24.75
CA PRO A 43 0.56 4.66 25.65
C PRO A 43 -0.17 5.97 25.32
N ASN A 44 0.55 6.96 24.75
CA ASN A 44 0.01 8.28 24.40
C ASN A 44 -0.42 8.42 22.93
N ASN A 45 -0.27 7.36 22.11
CA ASN A 45 -0.55 7.38 20.67
C ASN A 45 0.17 8.52 19.91
N GLU A 46 1.39 8.86 20.33
CA GLU A 46 2.21 9.88 19.68
C GLU A 46 2.82 9.33 18.38
N LEU A 47 2.77 10.13 17.31
CA LEU A 47 3.35 9.75 16.02
C LEU A 47 4.87 9.60 16.14
N HIS A 48 5.42 8.55 15.52
CA HIS A 48 6.85 8.31 15.50
C HIS A 48 7.59 9.53 14.89
N PRO A 49 8.77 9.94 15.39
CA PRO A 49 9.48 11.14 14.95
C PRO A 49 9.91 11.14 13.47
N LYS A 50 9.90 9.98 12.80
CA LYS A 50 10.13 9.85 11.34
C LYS A 50 8.88 10.11 10.51
N VAL A 51 7.69 10.18 11.11
CA VAL A 51 6.46 10.52 10.39
C VAL A 51 6.51 12.03 10.12
N PRO A 52 6.51 12.45 8.84
CA PRO A 52 6.48 13.87 8.52
C PRO A 52 5.24 14.53 9.13
N PRO A 53 5.33 15.79 9.56
CA PRO A 53 4.16 16.52 10.02
C PRO A 53 3.11 16.60 8.90
N PRO A 54 1.82 16.74 9.24
CA PRO A 54 0.76 16.89 8.25
C PRO A 54 1.10 18.03 7.27
N VAL A 55 1.01 17.73 5.97
CA VAL A 55 1.33 18.70 4.92
C VAL A 55 0.21 19.75 4.87
N GLU A 56 0.58 21.02 5.06
CA GLU A 56 -0.32 22.13 4.81
C GLU A 56 -0.47 22.34 3.29
N LEU A 57 -1.62 21.98 2.75
CA LEU A 57 -1.92 22.19 1.33
C LEU A 57 -2.12 23.70 1.05
N PHE A 58 -1.59 24.16 -0.08
CA PHE A 58 -1.80 25.51 -0.61
C PHE A 58 -1.30 26.66 0.28
N SER A 59 -0.15 26.47 0.97
CA SER A 59 0.51 27.51 1.76
C SER A 59 0.75 28.82 0.98
N ASP A 60 1.09 28.69 -0.30
CA ASP A 60 1.53 29.81 -1.13
C ASP A 60 0.36 30.56 -1.80
N SER A 61 -0.82 29.96 -1.81
CA SER A 61 -1.99 30.47 -2.54
C SER A 61 -3.18 30.65 -1.59
N PRO A 62 -3.40 31.87 -1.06
CA PRO A 62 -4.45 32.12 -0.08
C PRO A 62 -5.86 31.87 -0.64
N LEU A 63 -6.05 32.04 -1.96
CA LEU A 63 -7.32 31.75 -2.64
C LEU A 63 -7.65 30.25 -2.56
N LEU A 64 -6.71 29.36 -2.89
CA LEU A 64 -6.95 27.92 -2.85
C LEU A 64 -7.13 27.42 -1.42
N LYS A 65 -6.42 28.01 -0.45
CA LYS A 65 -6.62 27.73 0.97
C LYS A 65 -8.03 28.10 1.43
N ALA A 66 -8.55 29.25 1.02
CA ALA A 66 -9.92 29.66 1.32
C ALA A 66 -10.96 28.74 0.68
N GLU A 67 -10.73 28.30 -0.56
CA GLU A 67 -11.62 27.33 -1.25
C GLU A 67 -11.62 25.96 -0.56
N LEU A 68 -10.46 25.51 -0.08
CA LEU A 68 -10.32 24.26 0.68
C LEU A 68 -11.07 24.35 2.02
N GLU A 69 -10.96 25.46 2.73
CA GLU A 69 -11.70 25.66 3.99
C GLU A 69 -13.21 25.75 3.74
N ARG A 70 -13.65 26.44 2.69
CA ARG A 70 -15.06 26.46 2.27
C ARG A 70 -15.59 25.04 1.99
N ALA A 71 -14.80 24.24 1.25
CA ALA A 71 -15.16 22.85 0.94
C ALA A 71 -15.20 21.98 2.20
N ARG A 72 -14.28 22.20 3.15
CA ARG A 72 -14.27 21.55 4.46
C ARG A 72 -15.53 21.88 5.26
N GLU A 73 -15.98 23.12 5.20
CA GLU A 73 -17.24 23.59 5.81
C GLU A 73 -18.49 23.16 5.03
N SER A 74 -18.34 22.39 3.94
CA SER A 74 -19.43 21.94 3.06
C SER A 74 -20.31 23.09 2.54
N GLN A 75 -19.76 24.30 2.41
CA GLN A 75 -20.52 25.42 1.86
C GLN A 75 -20.61 25.27 0.32
N PRO A 76 -21.81 25.42 -0.26
CA PRO A 76 -21.99 25.33 -1.71
C PRO A 76 -21.28 26.49 -2.42
N MET A 77 -20.80 26.23 -3.64
CA MET A 77 -20.21 27.31 -4.47
C MET A 77 -21.24 28.39 -4.79
N PRO A 78 -20.82 29.66 -4.89
CA PRO A 78 -21.70 30.72 -5.36
C PRO A 78 -22.23 30.38 -6.76
N SER A 79 -23.52 30.63 -7.00
CA SER A 79 -24.11 30.40 -8.32
C SER A 79 -23.41 31.23 -9.38
N LEU A 80 -23.04 30.60 -10.49
CA LEU A 80 -22.49 31.29 -11.65
C LEU A 80 -23.49 32.33 -12.15
N ASP A 81 -23.01 33.52 -12.45
CA ASP A 81 -23.83 34.55 -13.07
C ASP A 81 -24.19 34.13 -14.50
N THR A 82 -25.46 33.81 -14.71
CA THR A 82 -26.03 33.42 -16.00
C THR A 82 -26.55 34.62 -16.79
N LEU A 83 -26.70 35.79 -16.16
CA LEU A 83 -27.24 37.01 -16.79
C LEU A 83 -26.28 37.57 -17.83
N ARG A 84 -24.98 37.36 -17.66
CA ARG A 84 -23.95 37.73 -18.63
C ARG A 84 -24.12 37.07 -20.01
N TYR A 85 -24.75 35.90 -20.07
CA TYR A 85 -24.95 35.15 -21.32
C TYR A 85 -26.36 35.32 -21.90
N GLN A 86 -27.21 36.10 -21.25
CA GLN A 86 -28.57 36.40 -21.67
C GLN A 86 -28.66 37.88 -22.11
N LEU A 87 -29.65 38.24 -22.93
CA LEU A 87 -30.01 39.65 -23.19
C LEU A 87 -31.31 39.97 -22.41
N PRO A 88 -31.28 40.06 -21.07
CA PRO A 88 -32.44 40.54 -20.35
C PRO A 88 -32.65 42.03 -20.67
N ALA A 89 -33.90 42.44 -20.82
CA ALA A 89 -34.27 43.85 -20.74
C ALA A 89 -34.01 44.35 -19.31
N PRO A 90 -33.69 45.64 -19.10
CA PRO A 90 -33.51 46.18 -17.75
C PRO A 90 -34.81 46.03 -16.94
N THR A 91 -34.74 45.35 -15.80
CA THR A 91 -35.90 44.97 -14.98
C THR A 91 -36.24 46.01 -13.91
N SER A 92 -35.42 47.07 -13.74
CA SER A 92 -35.60 48.12 -12.74
C SER A 92 -36.71 49.10 -13.15
N VAL A 93 -37.67 49.36 -12.25
CA VAL A 93 -38.70 50.40 -12.39
C VAL A 93 -38.58 51.36 -11.20
N PRO A 94 -38.30 52.67 -11.39
CA PRO A 94 -38.01 53.37 -12.64
C PRO A 94 -36.61 53.01 -13.19
N THR A 95 -36.51 52.81 -14.49
CA THR A 95 -35.25 52.40 -15.12
C THR A 95 -34.26 53.56 -15.14
N THR A 96 -33.06 53.34 -14.60
CA THR A 96 -32.00 54.36 -14.59
C THR A 96 -31.27 54.35 -15.94
N ALA A 97 -30.73 55.49 -16.38
CA ALA A 97 -29.96 55.59 -17.61
C ALA A 97 -28.74 54.65 -17.63
N ASP A 98 -28.19 54.31 -16.46
CA ASP A 98 -27.04 53.43 -16.33
C ASP A 98 -27.40 51.94 -16.51
N ASP A 99 -28.62 51.53 -16.16
CA ASP A 99 -29.11 50.16 -16.41
C ASP A 99 -29.24 49.88 -17.92
N TRP A 100 -29.67 50.89 -18.69
CA TRP A 100 -29.71 50.82 -20.16
C TRP A 100 -28.32 50.76 -20.78
N LYS A 101 -27.34 51.51 -20.24
CA LYS A 101 -25.94 51.43 -20.70
C LYS A 101 -25.36 50.05 -20.43
N ALA A 102 -25.58 49.50 -19.23
CA ALA A 102 -25.13 48.16 -18.87
C ALA A 102 -25.73 47.08 -19.79
N ALA A 103 -27.04 47.16 -20.08
CA ALA A 103 -27.70 46.26 -21.02
C ALA A 103 -27.14 46.38 -22.45
N LEU A 104 -26.86 47.61 -22.91
CA LEU A 104 -26.27 47.87 -24.23
C LEU A 104 -24.84 47.33 -24.34
N ASP A 105 -24.02 47.52 -23.30
CA ASP A 105 -22.65 47.03 -23.29
C ASP A 105 -22.60 45.50 -23.21
N ASN A 106 -23.51 44.86 -22.47
CA ASN A 106 -23.70 43.41 -22.51
C ASN A 106 -24.07 42.93 -23.93
N ALA A 107 -25.05 43.57 -24.58
CA ALA A 107 -25.45 43.22 -25.95
C ALA A 107 -24.29 43.37 -26.97
N ARG A 108 -23.49 44.44 -26.84
CA ARG A 108 -22.28 44.64 -27.66
C ARG A 108 -21.24 43.55 -27.43
N ALA A 109 -20.97 43.21 -26.17
CA ALA A 109 -20.03 42.14 -25.83
C ALA A 109 -20.49 40.80 -26.41
N GLN A 110 -21.79 40.48 -26.31
CA GLN A 110 -22.33 39.25 -26.87
C GLN A 110 -22.27 39.21 -28.39
N LEU A 111 -22.53 40.31 -29.09
CA LEU A 111 -22.36 40.38 -30.54
C LEU A 111 -20.92 40.03 -30.95
N GLN A 112 -19.92 40.55 -30.23
CA GLN A 112 -18.52 40.23 -30.50
C GLN A 112 -18.20 38.77 -30.18
N HIS A 113 -18.71 38.24 -29.07
CA HIS A 113 -18.58 36.80 -28.76
C HIS A 113 -19.19 35.91 -29.85
N GLN A 114 -20.34 36.27 -30.41
CA GLN A 114 -20.95 35.51 -31.51
C GLN A 114 -20.10 35.57 -32.79
N ARG A 115 -19.50 36.73 -33.10
CA ARG A 115 -18.56 36.84 -34.24
C ARG A 115 -17.35 35.93 -34.05
N ILE A 116 -16.71 35.96 -32.88
CA ILE A 116 -15.57 35.09 -32.56
C ILE A 116 -16.01 33.62 -32.63
N ARG A 117 -17.18 33.28 -32.10
CA ARG A 117 -17.73 31.93 -32.17
C ARG A 117 -17.92 31.47 -33.61
N GLN A 118 -18.42 32.32 -34.50
CA GLN A 118 -18.55 31.98 -35.93
C GLN A 118 -17.18 31.69 -36.56
N THR A 119 -16.17 32.52 -36.29
CA THR A 119 -14.80 32.27 -36.75
C THR A 119 -14.25 30.96 -36.21
N ASN A 120 -14.43 30.68 -34.92
CA ASN A 120 -13.99 29.43 -34.30
C ASN A 120 -14.71 28.21 -34.88
N ILE A 121 -16.00 28.31 -35.16
CA ILE A 121 -16.77 27.24 -35.81
C ILE A 121 -16.26 27.00 -37.23
N ALA A 122 -15.96 28.05 -38.01
CA ALA A 122 -15.39 27.89 -39.34
C ALA A 122 -14.02 27.19 -39.30
N LEU A 123 -13.17 27.53 -38.33
CA LEU A 123 -11.90 26.83 -38.09
C LEU A 123 -12.11 25.38 -37.64
N LEU A 124 -13.09 25.12 -36.78
CA LEU A 124 -13.40 23.76 -36.33
C LEU A 124 -13.97 22.90 -37.47
N GLN A 125 -14.81 23.45 -38.34
CA GLN A 125 -15.34 22.74 -39.50
C GLN A 125 -14.25 22.37 -40.50
N THR A 126 -13.25 23.25 -40.67
CA THR A 126 -12.14 23.05 -41.62
C THR A 126 -11.07 22.10 -41.08
N TYR A 127 -10.66 22.24 -39.82
CA TYR A 127 -9.52 21.50 -39.25
C TYR A 127 -9.91 20.46 -38.19
N GLY A 128 -11.10 20.56 -37.61
CA GLY A 128 -11.52 19.75 -36.47
C GLY A 128 -11.42 18.25 -36.72
N SER A 129 -11.99 17.76 -37.83
CA SER A 129 -11.97 16.32 -38.14
C SER A 129 -10.54 15.76 -38.20
N ASN A 130 -9.62 16.47 -38.86
CA ASN A 130 -8.23 16.03 -38.98
C ASN A 130 -7.48 16.12 -37.63
N ALA A 131 -7.68 17.20 -36.87
CA ALA A 131 -7.08 17.35 -35.55
C ALA A 131 -7.54 16.25 -34.58
N TRP A 132 -8.83 15.91 -34.58
CA TRP A 132 -9.38 14.83 -33.77
C TRP A 132 -8.80 13.47 -34.14
N ARG A 133 -8.59 13.18 -35.44
CA ARG A 133 -7.95 11.93 -35.89
C ARG A 133 -6.51 11.83 -35.44
N VAL A 134 -5.74 12.92 -35.52
CA VAL A 134 -4.36 12.96 -35.03
C VAL A 134 -4.32 12.74 -33.51
N GLN A 135 -5.19 13.43 -32.77
CA GLN A 135 -5.26 13.26 -31.32
C GLN A 135 -5.64 11.84 -30.94
N ASN A 136 -6.59 11.22 -31.65
CA ASN A 136 -6.98 9.84 -31.42
C ASN A 136 -5.81 8.87 -31.67
N TYR A 137 -5.04 9.06 -32.76
CA TYR A 137 -3.84 8.27 -33.01
C TYR A 137 -2.77 8.42 -31.91
N LEU A 138 -2.56 9.64 -31.41
CA LEU A 138 -1.63 9.89 -30.30
C LEU A 138 -2.10 9.21 -29.01
N LEU A 139 -3.40 9.27 -28.72
CA LEU A 139 -4.00 8.59 -27.58
C LEU A 139 -3.88 7.08 -27.68
N GLU A 140 -4.13 6.49 -28.85
CA GLU A 140 -3.94 5.06 -29.09
C GLU A 140 -2.48 4.64 -28.89
N THR A 141 -1.53 5.47 -29.35
CA THR A 141 -0.10 5.21 -29.17
C THR A 141 0.30 5.28 -27.69
N SER A 142 -0.18 6.29 -26.97
CA SER A 142 0.05 6.43 -25.53
C SER A 142 -0.58 5.28 -24.74
N ALA A 143 -1.78 4.84 -25.11
CA ALA A 143 -2.44 3.70 -24.48
C ALA A 143 -1.61 2.42 -24.65
N LYS A 144 -1.15 2.14 -25.88
CA LYS A 144 -0.27 0.99 -26.16
C LYS A 144 1.04 1.03 -25.36
N GLN A 145 1.64 2.20 -25.21
CA GLN A 145 2.86 2.35 -24.40
C GLN A 145 2.62 2.03 -22.93
N VAL A 146 1.50 2.50 -22.36
CA VAL A 146 1.12 2.22 -20.97
C VAL A 146 0.79 0.74 -20.79
N GLU A 147 0.06 0.13 -21.71
CA GLU A 147 -0.23 -1.31 -21.70
C GLU A 147 1.06 -2.14 -21.73
N GLN A 148 1.99 -1.83 -22.64
CA GLN A 148 3.29 -2.51 -22.71
C GLN A 148 4.11 -2.35 -21.43
N ALA A 149 4.15 -1.14 -20.85
CA ALA A 149 4.85 -0.91 -19.58
C ALA A 149 4.21 -1.70 -18.43
N SER A 150 2.86 -1.79 -18.41
CA SER A 150 2.13 -2.58 -17.43
C SER A 150 2.42 -4.07 -17.56
N GLU A 151 2.42 -4.61 -18.78
CA GLU A 151 2.77 -6.01 -19.05
C GLU A 151 4.20 -6.33 -18.64
N GLN A 152 5.16 -5.44 -18.94
CA GLN A 152 6.56 -5.60 -18.52
C GLN A 152 6.70 -5.61 -17.00
N LEU A 153 6.04 -4.69 -16.29
CA LEU A 153 6.06 -4.66 -14.83
C LEU A 153 5.41 -5.92 -14.23
N GLN A 154 4.35 -6.42 -14.85
CA GLN A 154 3.71 -7.67 -14.42
C GLN A 154 4.66 -8.86 -14.61
N GLN A 155 5.35 -8.95 -15.75
CA GLN A 155 6.35 -10.00 -16.00
C GLN A 155 7.49 -9.94 -14.99
N LEU A 156 8.06 -8.75 -14.74
CA LEU A 156 9.10 -8.55 -13.73
C LEU A 156 8.63 -8.98 -12.34
N THR A 157 7.38 -8.65 -11.98
CA THR A 157 6.79 -9.07 -10.69
C THR A 157 6.67 -10.59 -10.61
N VAL A 158 6.24 -11.24 -11.69
CA VAL A 158 6.12 -12.71 -11.75
C VAL A 158 7.49 -13.37 -11.67
N ASP A 159 8.49 -12.85 -12.37
CA ASP A 159 9.85 -13.38 -12.36
C ASP A 159 10.49 -13.28 -10.97
N VAL A 160 10.36 -12.12 -10.32
CA VAL A 160 10.83 -11.92 -8.94
C VAL A 160 10.09 -12.86 -7.98
N ASN A 161 8.78 -13.00 -8.10
CA ASN A 161 8.01 -13.91 -7.24
C ASN A 161 8.38 -15.38 -7.49
N ARG A 162 8.69 -15.75 -8.74
CA ARG A 162 9.16 -17.08 -9.09
C ARG A 162 10.53 -17.38 -8.50
N GLU A 163 11.47 -16.44 -8.58
CA GLU A 163 12.79 -16.55 -7.97
C GLU A 163 12.67 -16.69 -6.45
N ARG A 164 11.94 -15.79 -5.79
CA ARG A 164 11.65 -15.87 -4.34
C ARG A 164 11.05 -17.20 -3.93
N LYS A 165 10.07 -17.71 -4.70
CA LYS A 165 9.45 -19.00 -4.40
C LYS A 165 10.46 -20.15 -4.47
N ASN A 166 11.31 -20.17 -5.50
CA ASN A 166 12.32 -21.21 -5.64
C ASN A 166 13.35 -21.18 -4.50
N GLU A 167 13.81 -19.99 -4.11
CA GLU A 167 14.74 -19.81 -2.98
C GLU A 167 14.10 -20.26 -1.66
N GLN A 168 12.87 -19.82 -1.39
CA GLN A 168 12.17 -20.17 -0.15
C GLN A 168 11.84 -21.66 -0.08
N GLU A 169 11.44 -22.30 -1.19
CA GLU A 169 11.24 -23.76 -1.20
C GLU A 169 12.55 -24.52 -0.97
N LEU A 170 13.67 -24.05 -1.52
CA LEU A 170 14.98 -24.68 -1.32
C LEU A 170 15.43 -24.58 0.15
N LEU A 171 15.36 -23.37 0.72
CA LEU A 171 15.73 -23.12 2.12
C LEU A 171 14.77 -23.84 3.08
N GLY A 172 13.47 -23.83 2.79
CA GLY A 172 12.47 -24.56 3.58
C GLY A 172 12.74 -26.06 3.63
N ARG A 173 13.09 -26.68 2.49
CA ARG A 173 13.51 -28.10 2.46
C ARG A 173 14.77 -28.34 3.29
N GLN A 174 15.75 -27.44 3.24
CA GLN A 174 16.96 -27.54 4.06
C GLN A 174 16.62 -27.44 5.55
N LEU A 175 15.71 -26.55 5.93
CA LEU A 175 15.25 -26.39 7.30
C LEU A 175 14.56 -27.67 7.82
N THR A 176 13.66 -28.26 7.03
CA THR A 176 13.03 -29.54 7.40
C THR A 176 14.04 -30.68 7.51
N LEU A 177 15.06 -30.75 6.63
CA LEU A 177 16.13 -31.75 6.78
C LEU A 177 16.96 -31.57 8.05
N LEU A 178 17.21 -30.31 8.44
CA LEU A 178 17.91 -30.00 9.69
C LEU A 178 17.05 -30.34 10.90
N GLU A 179 15.74 -30.08 10.84
CA GLU A 179 14.79 -30.44 11.89
C GLU A 179 14.66 -31.95 12.07
N THR A 180 14.56 -32.72 10.98
CA THR A 180 14.53 -34.19 11.05
C THR A 180 15.83 -34.73 11.64
N LYS A 181 16.99 -34.21 11.20
CA LYS A 181 18.28 -34.62 11.77
C LYS A 181 18.38 -34.26 13.25
N TRP A 182 17.87 -33.09 13.65
CA TRP A 182 17.88 -32.65 15.04
C TRP A 182 16.99 -33.54 15.92
N THR A 183 15.78 -33.86 15.47
CA THR A 183 14.88 -34.79 16.19
C THR A 183 15.45 -36.21 16.28
N GLU A 184 16.09 -36.72 15.21
CA GLU A 184 16.80 -37.99 15.23
C GLU A 184 17.96 -37.99 16.24
N LEU A 185 18.78 -36.93 16.26
CA LEU A 185 19.88 -36.80 17.21
C LEU A 185 19.38 -36.78 18.66
N ILE A 186 18.30 -36.04 18.94
CA ILE A 186 17.68 -36.03 20.27
C ILE A 186 17.16 -37.41 20.65
N SER A 187 16.45 -38.08 19.73
CA SER A 187 15.95 -39.44 19.96
C SER A 187 17.10 -40.41 20.26
N ASN A 188 18.19 -40.32 19.50
CA ASN A 188 19.38 -41.15 19.72
C ASN A 188 20.04 -40.87 21.08
N ILE A 189 20.15 -39.60 21.49
CA ILE A 189 20.69 -39.24 22.81
C ILE A 189 19.83 -39.83 23.91
N ILE A 190 18.50 -39.67 23.82
CA ILE A 190 17.56 -40.24 24.80
C ILE A 190 17.67 -41.77 24.85
N GLN A 191 17.78 -42.45 23.71
CA GLN A 191 17.96 -43.90 23.66
C GLN A 191 19.28 -44.35 24.31
N ILE A 192 20.37 -43.61 24.08
CA ILE A 192 21.67 -43.90 24.71
C ILE A 192 21.59 -43.68 26.23
N GLU A 193 20.99 -42.58 26.68
CA GLU A 193 20.80 -42.32 28.11
C GLU A 193 19.96 -43.41 28.79
N MET A 194 18.87 -43.85 28.14
CA MET A 194 18.06 -44.96 28.64
C MET A 194 18.84 -46.28 28.69
N ALA A 195 19.68 -46.57 27.68
CA ALA A 195 20.51 -47.76 27.65
C ALA A 195 21.59 -47.74 28.75
N ASN A 196 22.21 -46.57 29.00
CA ASN A 196 23.17 -46.40 30.08
C ASN A 196 22.53 -46.62 31.44
N ILE A 197 21.34 -46.04 31.69
CA ILE A 197 20.60 -46.26 32.94
C ILE A 197 20.28 -47.75 33.12
N ALA A 198 19.84 -48.43 32.06
CA ALA A 198 19.57 -49.87 32.13
C ALA A 198 20.84 -50.68 32.45
N LEU A 199 21.98 -50.35 31.82
CA LEU A 199 23.26 -51.00 32.12
C LEU A 199 23.74 -50.74 33.54
N ASP A 200 23.62 -49.50 34.03
CA ASP A 200 23.96 -49.15 35.41
C ASP A 200 23.13 -49.99 36.41
N THR A 201 21.83 -50.15 36.17
CA THR A 201 20.99 -51.01 37.03
C THR A 201 21.38 -52.47 37.00
N GLU A 202 21.89 -52.98 35.86
CA GLU A 202 22.35 -54.36 35.76
C GLU A 202 23.71 -54.54 36.43
N ILE A 203 24.62 -53.56 36.29
CA ILE A 203 25.89 -53.51 37.03
C ILE A 203 25.63 -53.50 38.54
N ASP A 204 24.69 -52.69 39.02
CA ASP A 204 24.31 -52.65 40.44
C ASP A 204 23.79 -54.01 40.94
N ARG A 205 22.99 -54.71 40.14
CA ARG A 205 22.51 -56.08 40.46
C ARG A 205 23.66 -57.09 40.51
N LEU A 206 24.58 -57.04 39.55
CA LEU A 206 25.74 -57.92 39.52
C LEU A 206 26.67 -57.67 40.72
N ASN A 207 26.90 -56.40 41.06
CA ASN A 207 27.68 -56.02 42.24
C ASN A 207 27.03 -56.51 43.55
N GLN A 208 25.70 -56.42 43.67
CA GLN A 208 24.98 -57.00 44.82
C GLN A 208 25.17 -58.53 44.88
N ARG A 209 25.11 -59.22 43.73
CA ARG A 209 25.30 -60.67 43.65
C ARG A 209 26.72 -61.10 44.02
N GLU A 210 27.74 -60.35 43.58
CA GLU A 210 29.13 -60.60 43.98
C GLU A 210 29.32 -60.41 45.49
N ALA A 211 28.72 -59.38 46.07
CA ALA A 211 28.77 -59.15 47.52
C ALA A 211 28.09 -60.29 48.30
N GLU A 212 26.96 -60.82 47.82
CA GLU A 212 26.29 -62.00 48.40
C GLU A 212 27.20 -63.24 48.37
N ILE A 213 27.86 -63.51 47.24
CA ILE A 213 28.75 -64.67 47.08
C ILE A 213 30.01 -64.51 47.95
N ALA A 214 30.58 -63.31 48.02
CA ALA A 214 31.75 -63.03 48.86
C ALA A 214 31.45 -63.20 50.37
N GLN A 215 30.20 -63.05 50.80
CA GLN A 215 29.77 -63.33 52.18
C GLN A 215 29.55 -64.83 52.47
N GLN A 216 29.44 -65.67 51.43
CA GLN A 216 29.25 -67.11 51.55
C GLN A 216 30.56 -67.92 51.58
N ILE A 217 31.70 -67.25 51.38
CA ILE A 217 33.07 -67.81 51.49
C ILE A 217 33.66 -67.42 52.84
#